data_AF-A0A924ML01-F1
#
_entry.id   AF-A0A924ML01-F1
#
_cell.length_a   1.000
_cell.length_b   1.000
_cell.length_c   1.000
_cell.angle_alpha   90.00
_cell.angle_beta   90.00
_cell.angle_gamma   90.00
#
_symmetry.space_group_name_H-M   'P 1'
#
loop_
_entity.id
_entity.type
_entity.pdbx_description
1 polymer ?
#
loop_
_entity_poly.entity_id
_entity_poly.type
_entity_poly.pdbx_seq_one_letter_code
_entity_poly.pdbx_strand_id
1 'polypeptide(L)' 'MTTKAQVIKTMMPVPAPTPESLLKQVHAALEEMKAKDTIEIDVRGKTSIADYLVVASGTSTRHV' A
#
# COMPACT_ATOMS: atom_id res chain seq x y z
N MET A 1 18.10 27.18 26.41
CA MET A 1 17.57 26.80 25.09
C MET A 1 18.07 25.40 24.74
N THR A 2 17.29 24.36 25.01
CA THR A 2 17.65 22.98 24.65
C THR A 2 16.41 22.31 24.08
N THR A 3 16.28 22.33 22.75
CA THR A 3 15.23 21.62 22.02
C THR A 3 15.58 20.13 22.03
N LYS A 4 14.75 19.31 22.70
CA LYS A 4 14.82 17.85 22.61
C LYS A 4 14.36 17.43 21.21
N ALA A 5 15.21 16.74 20.46
CA ALA A 5 14.84 16.09 19.22
C ALA A 5 13.71 15.08 19.49
N GLN A 6 12.55 15.30 18.88
CA GLN A 6 11.48 14.29 18.87
C GLN A 6 11.85 13.24 17.82
N VAL A 7 12.21 12.05 18.28
CA VAL A 7 12.32 10.86 17.42
C VAL A 7 10.90 10.43 17.08
N ILE A 8 10.48 10.63 15.83
CA ILE A 8 9.19 10.12 15.32
C ILE A 8 9.34 8.59 15.23
N LYS A 9 9.08 7.91 16.34
CA LYS A 9 9.11 6.45 16.39
C LYS A 9 7.84 5.99 15.66
N THR A 10 7.92 5.73 14.37
CA THR A 10 6.80 5.15 13.61
C THR A 10 6.53 3.77 14.20
N MET A 11 5.52 3.70 15.06
CA MET A 11 5.11 2.46 15.69
C MET A 11 4.32 1.69 14.64
N MET A 12 4.79 0.50 14.25
CA MET A 12 3.97 -0.39 13.44
C MET A 12 2.70 -0.74 14.25
N PRO A 13 1.50 -0.68 13.65
CA PRO A 13 0.29 -1.07 14.35
C PRO A 13 0.41 -2.53 14.81
N VAL A 14 0.07 -2.76 16.08
CA VAL A 14 -0.01 -4.09 16.70
C VAL A 14 -1.49 -4.37 16.94
N PRO A 15 -2.08 -5.46 16.41
CA PRO A 15 -1.46 -6.49 15.59
C PRO A 15 -1.13 -5.99 14.17
N ALA A 16 -0.17 -6.67 13.52
CA ALA A 16 0.17 -6.41 12.13
C ALA A 16 -1.10 -6.50 11.26
N PRO A 17 -1.30 -5.56 10.32
CA PRO A 17 -2.47 -5.57 9.46
C PRO A 17 -2.47 -6.86 8.64
N THR A 18 -3.65 -7.46 8.48
CA THR A 18 -3.80 -8.64 7.62
C THR A 18 -3.54 -8.26 6.17
N PRO A 19 -3.09 -9.21 5.32
CA PRO A 19 -2.91 -8.95 3.89
C PRO A 19 -4.15 -8.37 3.21
N GLU A 20 -5.34 -8.84 3.62
CA GLU A 20 -6.63 -8.33 3.13
C GLU A 20 -6.89 -6.88 3.55
N SER A 21 -6.50 -6.50 4.77
CA SER A 21 -6.62 -5.11 5.23
C SER A 21 -5.71 -4.18 4.43
N LEU A 22 -4.50 -4.64 4.11
CA LEU A 22 -3.57 -3.87 3.27
C LEU A 22 -4.09 -3.76 1.84
N LEU A 23 -4.60 -4.85 1.27
CA LEU A 23 -5.21 -4.87 -0.05
C LEU A 23 -6.39 -3.88 -0.14
N LYS A 24 -7.25 -3.86 0.88
CA LYS A 24 -8.37 -2.91 0.95
C LYS A 24 -7.89 -1.45 0.99
N GLN A 25 -6.81 -1.17 1.73
CA GLN A 25 -6.23 0.18 1.77
C GLN A 25 -5.63 0.58 0.41
N VAL A 26 -4.96 -0.35 -0.26
CA VAL A 26 -4.42 -0.12 -1.62
C VAL A 26 -5.55 0.19 -2.58
N HIS A 27 -6.63 -0.61 -2.60
CA HIS A 27 -7.79 -0.34 -3.45
C HIS A 27 -8.44 1.00 -3.14
N ALA A 28 -8.62 1.35 -1.86
CA ALA A 28 -9.17 2.64 -1.47
C ALA A 28 -8.30 3.82 -1.95
N ALA A 29 -6.98 3.70 -1.84
CA ALA A 29 -6.05 4.71 -2.34
C ALA A 29 -6.09 4.83 -3.87
N LEU A 30 -6.14 3.69 -4.58
CA LEU A 30 -6.27 3.68 -6.05
C LEU A 30 -7.59 4.29 -6.51
N GLU A 31 -8.69 4.05 -5.80
CA GLU A 31 -9.98 4.71 -6.06
C GLU A 31 -9.93 6.21 -5.79
N GLU A 32 -9.34 6.64 -4.67
CA GLU A 32 -9.18 8.05 -4.32
C GLU A 32 -8.36 8.80 -5.39
N MET A 33 -7.30 8.17 -5.88
CA MET A 33 -6.46 8.71 -6.96
C MET A 33 -7.09 8.57 -8.34
N LYS A 34 -8.21 7.85 -8.50
CA LYS A 34 -8.87 7.56 -9.78
C LYS A 34 -7.95 6.85 -10.78
N ALA A 35 -7.21 5.87 -10.28
CA ALA A 35 -6.37 5.01 -11.10
C ALA A 35 -7.19 4.27 -12.18
N LYS A 36 -6.53 3.90 -13.28
CA LYS A 36 -7.12 3.17 -14.40
C LYS A 36 -6.63 1.72 -14.41
N ASP A 37 -7.41 0.85 -15.02
CA ASP A 37 -7.03 -0.54 -15.30
C ASP A 37 -6.45 -1.28 -14.09
N THR A 38 -7.11 -1.14 -12.93
CA THR A 38 -6.68 -1.83 -11.70
C THR A 38 -6.99 -3.31 -11.80
N ILE A 39 -5.96 -4.14 -11.76
CA ILE A 39 -6.05 -5.60 -11.72
C ILE A 39 -5.40 -6.10 -10.44
N GLU A 40 -6.05 -7.06 -9.81
CA GLU A 40 -5.53 -7.77 -8.66
C GLU A 40 -5.17 -9.20 -9.07
N ILE A 41 -3.99 -9.64 -8.63
CA ILE A 41 -3.49 -10.99 -8.88
C ILE A 41 -3.12 -11.61 -7.54
N ASP A 42 -3.82 -12.69 -7.18
CA ASP A 42 -3.42 -13.55 -6.08
C ASP A 42 -2.19 -14.38 -6.49
N VAL A 43 -1.08 -14.11 -5.80
CA VAL A 43 0.21 -14.76 -6.05
C VAL A 43 0.62 -15.68 -4.89
N ARG A 44 -0.27 -15.88 -3.90
CA ARG A 44 -0.06 -16.86 -2.82
C ARG A 44 0.13 -18.25 -3.42
N GLY A 45 1.16 -18.95 -2.95
CA GLY A 45 1.54 -20.27 -3.46
C GLY A 45 2.22 -20.26 -4.84
N LYS A 46 2.34 -19.11 -5.52
CA LYS A 46 3.13 -18.96 -6.76
C LYS A 46 4.52 -18.38 -6.48
N THR A 47 4.63 -17.48 -5.51
CA THR A 47 5.89 -16.89 -5.05
C THR A 47 5.86 -16.67 -3.54
N SER A 48 7.03 -16.66 -2.90
CA SER A 48 7.20 -16.37 -1.47
C SER A 48 7.44 -14.87 -1.19
N ILE A 49 7.46 -14.03 -2.23
CA ILE A 49 7.79 -12.60 -2.12
C ILE A 49 6.61 -11.77 -1.61
N ALA A 50 5.38 -12.08 -2.05
CA ALA A 50 4.19 -11.30 -1.74
C ALA A 50 2.93 -12.19 -1.76
N ASP A 51 1.86 -11.72 -1.12
CA ASP A 51 0.54 -12.37 -1.15
C ASP A 51 -0.28 -11.91 -2.36
N TYR A 52 -0.33 -10.61 -2.61
CA TYR A 52 -1.10 -9.99 -3.69
C TYR A 52 -0.23 -9.08 -4.53
N LEU A 53 -0.44 -9.10 -5.85
CA LEU A 53 0.12 -8.15 -6.79
C LEU A 53 -1.03 -7.33 -7.37
N VAL A 54 -0.98 -6.01 -7.17
CA VAL A 54 -1.96 -5.08 -7.74
C VAL A 54 -1.25 -4.25 -8.80
N VAL A 55 -1.78 -4.24 -10.02
CA VAL A 55 -1.26 -3.42 -11.12
C VAL A 55 -2.34 -2.41 -11.46
N ALA A 56 -1.96 -1.14 -11.54
CA ALA A 56 -2.84 -0.06 -11.95
C ALA A 56 -2.07 0.89 -12.89
N SER A 57 -2.82 1.63 -13.71
CA SER A 57 -2.30 2.55 -14.71
C SER A 57 -2.71 3.99 -14.38
N GLY A 58 -1.79 4.94 -14.57
CA GLY A 58 -2.10 6.36 -14.51
C GLY A 58 -2.35 6.95 -15.90
N THR A 59 -3.09 8.04 -15.96
CA THR A 59 -3.41 8.74 -17.22
C THR A 59 -2.29 9.67 -17.71
N SER A 60 -1.25 9.90 -16.92
CA SER A 60 -0.12 10.78 -17.24
C SER A 60 1.07 10.49 -16.32
N THR A 61 2.28 10.87 -16.71
CA THR A 61 3.50 10.78 -15.89
C THR A 61 3.40 11.53 -14.56
N ARG A 62 2.58 12.60 -14.46
CA ARG A 62 2.35 13.29 -13.19
C ARG A 62 1.36 12.55 -12.28
N HIS A 63 0.52 11.71 -12.87
CA HIS A 63 -0.52 10.97 -12.15
C HIS A 63 0.04 9.67 -11.55
N VAL A 64 1.03 9.07 -12.21
CA VAL A 64 1.81 7.94 -11.67
C VAL A 64 2.88 8.47 -10.72
#